data_AF-A0A8F6P0L4-F1
#
_entry.id   AF-A0A8F6P0L4-F1
#
_cell.length_a   1.000
_cell.length_b   1.000
_cell.length_c   1.000
_cell.angle_alpha   90.00
_cell.angle_beta   90.00
_cell.angle_gamma   90.00
#
_symmetry.space_group_name_H-M   'P 1'
#
loop_
_entity.id
_entity.type
_entity.pdbx_description
1 polymer ?
#
loop_
_entity_poly.entity_id
_entity_poly.type
_entity_poly.pdbx_seq_one_letter_code
_entity_poly.pdbx_strand_id
1 'polypeptide(L)'
;MGSNIIELAKLGHERAAELKGSYEAINACSVVKPDGKEMSVNRYEFEDYGTNEPDGRYVTYEDYSASEARCAALSAKLRMINDLTEAAEQANKLAQEAVETLVQERNALAAENSALKKSEAEFNEYCRRECEDVGDTWVDDFTETPATDAFLAEVRASARNEGINYAASRLAAAFNHGFLDKPVSEVLDVTRMILSAKEDLANDPPPADNGLSGEYAEKAIEEWADQIRKGVQS
;
A
#
# COMPACT_ATOMS: atom_id res chain seq x y z
N MET A 1 -30.99 -33.33 33.42
CA MET A 1 -30.62 -34.43 34.33
C MET A 1 -29.21 -34.15 34.82
N GLY A 2 -29.10 -33.51 35.99
CA GLY A 2 -27.82 -33.11 36.56
C GLY A 2 -27.13 -34.33 37.15
N SER A 3 -25.97 -34.70 36.62
CA SER A 3 -25.08 -35.65 37.27
C SER A 3 -24.78 -35.13 38.67
N ASN A 4 -25.15 -35.92 39.68
CA ASN A 4 -25.02 -35.57 41.08
C ASN A 4 -23.54 -35.33 41.39
N ILE A 5 -23.17 -34.17 41.94
CA ILE A 5 -21.78 -33.79 42.28
C ILE A 5 -21.05 -34.90 43.06
N ILE A 6 -21.79 -35.71 43.83
CA ILE A 6 -21.29 -36.86 44.57
C ILE A 6 -20.77 -37.98 43.64
N GLU A 7 -21.42 -38.23 42.51
CA GLU A 7 -20.98 -39.24 41.54
C GLU A 7 -19.70 -38.82 40.80
N LEU A 8 -19.57 -37.53 40.48
CA LEU A 8 -18.34 -36.99 39.86
C LEU A 8 -17.15 -37.06 40.83
N ALA A 9 -17.37 -36.80 42.12
CA ALA A 9 -16.33 -36.95 43.13
C ALA A 9 -15.88 -38.41 43.31
N LYS A 10 -16.82 -39.37 43.29
CA LYS A 10 -16.49 -40.80 43.35
C LYS A 10 -15.68 -41.25 42.13
N LEU A 11 -16.10 -40.86 40.93
CA LEU A 11 -15.38 -41.17 39.70
C LEU A 11 -13.96 -40.58 39.68
N GLY A 12 -13.78 -39.39 40.26
CA GLY A 12 -12.46 -38.76 40.42
C GLY A 12 -11.54 -39.55 41.37
N HIS A 13 -12.07 -40.02 42.50
CA HIS A 13 -11.31 -40.84 43.45
C HIS A 13 -10.94 -42.22 42.89
N GLU A 14 -11.85 -42.87 42.14
CA GLU A 14 -11.59 -44.15 41.49
C GLU A 14 -10.48 -44.02 40.43
N ARG A 15 -10.52 -42.99 39.57
CA ARG A 15 -9.45 -42.70 38.60
C ARG A 15 -8.10 -42.40 39.26
N ALA A 16 -8.09 -41.69 40.39
CA ALA A 16 -6.86 -41.41 41.13
C ALA A 16 -6.24 -42.69 41.72
N ALA A 17 -7.07 -43.65 42.17
CA ALA A 17 -6.60 -44.95 42.65
C ALA A 17 -6.02 -45.81 41.51
N GLU A 18 -6.67 -45.84 40.35
CA GLU A 18 -6.16 -46.53 39.16
C GLU A 18 -4.82 -45.96 38.68
N LEU A 19 -4.70 -44.63 38.64
CA LEU A 19 -3.43 -43.97 38.29
C LEU A 19 -2.32 -44.31 39.28
N LYS A 20 -2.61 -44.33 40.58
CA LYS A 20 -1.63 -44.71 41.60
C LYS A 20 -1.19 -46.17 41.45
N GLY A 21 -2.12 -47.10 41.22
CA GLY A 21 -1.80 -48.51 40.96
C GLY A 21 -0.95 -48.70 39.70
N SER A 22 -1.23 -47.93 38.63
CA SER A 22 -0.44 -47.97 37.40
C SER A 22 0.98 -47.46 37.60
N TYR A 23 1.17 -46.41 38.42
CA TYR A 23 2.48 -45.85 38.73
C TYR A 23 3.31 -46.80 39.60
N GLU A 24 2.71 -47.45 40.59
CA GLU A 24 3.37 -48.47 41.41
C GLU A 24 3.74 -49.71 40.57
N ALA A 25 2.91 -50.12 39.61
CA ALA A 25 3.22 -51.20 38.67
C ALA A 25 4.37 -50.86 37.70
N ILE A 26 4.44 -49.61 37.21
CA ILE A 26 5.55 -49.13 36.37
C ILE A 26 6.86 -49.08 37.16
N ASN A 27 6.83 -48.64 38.43
CA ASN A 27 8.01 -48.68 39.30
C ASN A 27 8.44 -50.11 39.61
N ALA A 28 7.51 -51.05 39.83
CA ALA A 28 7.87 -52.45 40.06
C ALA A 28 8.50 -53.13 38.82
N CYS A 29 8.01 -52.81 37.61
CA CYS A 29 8.53 -53.37 36.36
C CYS A 29 9.85 -52.76 35.87
N SER A 30 10.23 -51.55 36.32
CA SER A 30 11.44 -50.87 35.84
C SER A 30 12.69 -51.11 36.68
N VAL A 31 12.58 -51.75 37.85
CA VAL A 31 13.69 -51.90 38.80
C VAL A 31 14.37 -53.29 38.73
N VAL A 32 13.87 -54.25 37.93
CA VAL A 32 14.50 -55.58 37.84
C VAL A 32 14.70 -56.02 36.38
N LYS A 33 15.97 -56.14 35.95
CA LYS A 33 16.36 -56.91 34.76
C LYS A 33 16.70 -58.37 35.15
N PRO A 34 16.65 -59.33 34.20
CA PRO A 34 16.65 -60.77 34.49
C PRO A 34 17.97 -61.36 35.02
N ASP A 35 19.03 -60.56 35.20
CA ASP A 35 20.38 -61.04 35.50
C ASP A 35 20.94 -60.63 36.88
N GLY A 36 20.10 -60.12 37.78
CA GLY A 36 20.42 -60.04 39.22
C GLY A 36 21.56 -59.07 39.60
N LYS A 37 21.95 -58.14 38.72
CA LYS A 37 22.88 -57.06 39.07
C LYS A 37 22.11 -55.79 39.41
N GLU A 38 22.27 -55.32 40.64
CA GLU A 38 21.73 -54.06 41.14
C GLU A 38 22.23 -52.90 40.25
N MET A 39 21.30 -52.08 39.73
CA MET A 39 21.69 -50.85 39.02
C MET A 39 22.27 -49.88 40.04
N SER A 40 23.58 -49.62 39.98
CA SER A 40 24.17 -48.48 40.68
C SER A 40 23.59 -47.21 40.07
N VAL A 41 22.56 -46.65 40.70
CA VAL A 41 22.11 -45.30 40.38
C VAL A 41 23.19 -44.37 40.91
N ASN A 42 24.10 -43.95 40.03
CA ASN A 42 24.95 -42.81 40.32
C ASN A 42 24.02 -41.63 40.53
N ARG A 43 23.79 -41.28 41.79
CA ARG A 43 23.15 -40.03 42.17
C ARG A 43 24.16 -38.95 41.80
N TYR A 44 24.07 -38.46 40.56
CA TYR A 44 24.76 -37.23 40.20
C TYR A 44 24.25 -36.17 41.16
N GLU A 45 25.12 -35.68 42.04
CA GLU A 45 24.87 -34.44 42.73
C GLU A 45 24.69 -33.41 41.63
N PHE A 46 23.45 -32.96 41.45
CA PHE A 46 23.13 -31.84 40.59
C PHE A 46 23.72 -30.64 41.32
N GLU A 47 24.97 -30.31 41.00
CA GLU A 47 25.57 -29.04 41.40
C GLU A 47 24.56 -27.95 41.03
N ASP A 48 24.19 -27.17 42.03
CA ASP A 48 23.26 -26.06 41.95
C ASP A 48 23.61 -25.22 40.70
N TYR A 49 22.79 -25.30 39.66
CA TYR A 49 23.08 -24.61 38.41
C TYR A 49 22.94 -23.11 38.68
N GLY A 50 24.10 -22.47 38.88
CA GLY A 50 24.36 -21.05 38.77
C GLY A 50 23.23 -20.13 39.25
N THR A 51 23.36 -19.61 40.47
CA THR A 51 22.73 -18.33 40.82
C THR A 51 23.09 -17.31 39.75
N ASN A 52 22.10 -16.63 39.16
CA ASN A 52 22.28 -15.60 38.13
C ASN A 52 23.49 -14.69 38.46
N GLU A 53 24.63 -14.95 37.81
CA GLU A 53 25.85 -14.20 38.06
C GLU A 53 25.70 -12.79 37.46
N PRO A 54 26.13 -11.73 38.17
CA PRO A 54 25.96 -10.33 37.73
C PRO A 54 26.84 -9.95 36.52
N ASP A 55 27.58 -10.90 35.95
CA ASP A 55 28.48 -10.71 34.82
C ASP A 55 27.79 -10.77 33.44
N GLY A 56 26.48 -11.07 33.41
CA GLY A 56 25.67 -11.10 32.18
C GLY A 56 25.93 -12.33 31.30
N ARG A 57 26.53 -13.39 31.84
CA ARG A 57 26.91 -14.60 31.07
C ARG A 57 25.72 -15.45 30.61
N TYR A 58 24.56 -15.29 31.23
CA TYR A 58 23.33 -16.01 30.88
C TYR A 58 22.16 -15.03 30.72
N VAL A 59 21.33 -15.25 29.69
CA VAL A 59 20.09 -14.49 29.44
C VAL A 59 19.14 -14.72 30.60
N THR A 60 18.78 -13.66 31.31
CA THR A 60 17.86 -13.77 32.45
C THR A 60 16.44 -14.05 31.96
N TYR A 61 15.58 -14.59 32.83
CA TYR A 61 14.15 -14.74 32.51
C TYR A 61 13.49 -13.40 32.15
N GLU A 62 13.95 -12.31 32.78
CA GLU A 62 13.52 -10.94 32.49
C GLU A 62 13.90 -10.51 31.07
N ASP A 63 15.13 -10.80 30.62
CA ASP A 63 15.56 -10.56 29.23
C ASP A 63 14.74 -11.38 28.21
N TYR A 64 14.44 -12.64 28.54
CA TYR A 64 13.62 -13.50 27.67
C TYR A 64 12.19 -12.98 27.57
N SER A 65 11.54 -12.66 28.69
CA SER A 65 10.19 -12.07 28.72
C SER A 65 10.12 -10.71 28.01
N ALA A 66 11.16 -9.88 28.13
CA ALA A 66 11.27 -8.62 27.40
C ALA A 66 11.42 -8.86 25.89
N SER A 67 12.17 -9.89 25.48
CA SER A 67 12.31 -10.27 24.07
C SER A 67 10.99 -10.79 23.47
N GLU A 68 10.26 -11.62 24.22
CA GLU A 68 8.95 -12.14 23.83
C GLU A 68 7.93 -11.01 23.67
N ALA A 69 7.92 -10.05 24.61
CA ALA A 69 7.09 -8.86 24.52
C ALA A 69 7.44 -7.99 23.29
N ARG A 70 8.73 -7.85 22.95
CA ARG A 70 9.17 -7.16 21.72
C ARG A 70 8.73 -7.88 20.46
N CYS A 71 8.82 -9.21 20.41
CA CYS A 71 8.36 -10.02 19.28
C CYS A 71 6.84 -9.96 19.11
N ALA A 72 6.07 -9.96 20.21
CA ALA A 72 4.63 -9.77 20.19
C ALA A 72 4.27 -8.37 19.67
N ALA A 73 4.96 -7.33 20.14
CA ALA A 73 4.76 -5.95 19.68
C ALA A 73 5.12 -5.78 18.19
N LEU A 74 6.21 -6.40 17.71
CA LEU A 74 6.61 -6.34 16.31
C LEU A 74 5.60 -7.09 15.42
N SER A 75 5.15 -8.26 15.84
CA SER A 75 4.11 -9.03 15.14
C SER A 75 2.80 -8.25 15.04
N ALA A 76 2.39 -7.55 16.10
CA ALA A 76 1.23 -6.68 16.08
C ALA A 76 1.40 -5.50 15.11
N LYS A 77 2.59 -4.87 15.09
CA LYS A 77 2.90 -3.79 14.14
C LYS A 77 2.90 -4.28 12.69
N LEU A 78 3.48 -5.45 12.40
CA LEU A 78 3.47 -6.04 11.06
C LEU A 78 2.05 -6.32 10.58
N ARG A 79 1.20 -6.85 11.45
CA ARG A 79 -0.22 -7.05 11.15
C ARG A 79 -0.90 -5.72 10.80
N MET A 80 -0.70 -4.68 11.61
CA MET A 80 -1.25 -3.35 11.33
C MET A 80 -0.74 -2.78 10.00
N ILE A 81 0.53 -2.96 9.67
CA ILE A 81 1.10 -2.51 8.39
C ILE A 81 0.43 -3.21 7.21
N ASN A 82 0.21 -4.53 7.31
CA ASN A 82 -0.47 -5.28 6.27
C ASN A 82 -1.92 -4.79 6.10
N ASP A 83 -2.67 -4.67 7.19
CA ASP A 83 -4.05 -4.16 7.17
C ASP A 83 -4.12 -2.75 6.53
N LEU A 84 -3.17 -1.87 6.86
CA LEU A 84 -3.06 -0.53 6.27
C LEU A 84 -2.70 -0.56 4.78
N THR A 85 -1.84 -1.49 4.38
CA THR A 85 -1.42 -1.64 2.97
C THR A 85 -2.60 -2.12 2.12
N GLU A 86 -3.35 -3.11 2.59
CA GLU A 86 -4.56 -3.59 1.93
C GLU A 86 -5.61 -2.47 1.81
N ALA A 87 -5.82 -1.68 2.87
CA ALA A 87 -6.73 -0.55 2.83
C ALA A 87 -6.28 0.54 1.83
N ALA A 88 -4.97 0.82 1.74
CA ALA A 88 -4.41 1.77 0.79
C ALA A 88 -4.57 1.29 -0.66
N GLU A 89 -4.32 0.01 -0.94
CA GLU A 89 -4.52 -0.59 -2.26
C GLU A 89 -5.99 -0.54 -2.68
N GLN A 90 -6.91 -0.86 -1.77
CA GLN A 90 -8.34 -0.77 -2.03
C GLN A 90 -8.79 0.67 -2.31
N ALA A 91 -8.32 1.64 -1.52
CA ALA A 91 -8.61 3.05 -1.74
C ALA A 91 -8.08 3.53 -3.11
N ASN A 92 -6.88 3.10 -3.48
CA ASN A 92 -6.28 3.46 -4.77
C ASN A 92 -7.08 2.86 -5.95
N LYS A 93 -7.55 1.62 -5.81
CA LYS A 93 -8.42 0.98 -6.81
C LYS A 93 -9.75 1.74 -6.98
N LEU A 94 -10.41 2.09 -5.88
CA LEU A 94 -11.66 2.88 -5.93
C LEU A 94 -11.44 4.26 -6.56
N ALA A 95 -10.30 4.90 -6.25
CA ALA A 95 -9.94 6.18 -6.86
C ALA A 95 -9.73 6.04 -8.38
N GLN A 96 -9.06 4.98 -8.83
CA GLN A 96 -8.88 4.69 -10.27
C GLN A 96 -10.22 4.47 -10.98
N GLU A 97 -11.11 3.66 -10.40
CA GLU A 97 -12.45 3.39 -10.97
C GLU A 97 -13.30 4.67 -11.06
N ALA A 98 -13.25 5.53 -10.03
CA ALA A 98 -13.94 6.82 -10.04
C ALA A 98 -13.38 7.77 -11.11
N VAL A 99 -12.04 7.82 -11.27
CA VAL A 99 -11.40 8.61 -12.31
C VAL A 99 -11.80 8.12 -13.70
N GLU A 100 -11.79 6.81 -13.93
CA GLU A 100 -12.18 6.24 -15.21
C GLU A 100 -13.65 6.57 -15.55
N THR A 101 -14.54 6.47 -14.57
CA THR A 101 -15.95 6.85 -14.72
C THR A 101 -16.11 8.33 -15.09
N LEU A 102 -15.42 9.22 -14.38
CA LEU A 102 -15.45 10.66 -14.67
C LEU A 102 -14.88 10.98 -16.07
N VAL A 103 -13.84 10.26 -16.50
CA VAL A 103 -13.29 10.40 -17.85
C VAL A 103 -14.31 9.98 -18.91
N GLN A 104 -15.04 8.88 -18.70
CA GLN A 104 -16.10 8.43 -19.61
C GLN A 104 -17.24 9.46 -19.70
N GLU A 105 -17.73 9.96 -18.55
CA GLU A 105 -18.76 11.00 -18.50
C GLU A 105 -18.31 12.30 -19.17
N ARG A 106 -17.06 12.71 -18.94
CA ARG A 106 -16.43 13.85 -19.61
C ARG A 106 -16.40 13.70 -21.12
N ASN A 107 -16.04 12.52 -21.62
CA ASN A 107 -15.99 12.24 -23.06
C ASN A 107 -17.39 12.23 -23.68
N ALA A 108 -18.39 11.67 -22.97
CA ALA A 108 -19.79 11.70 -23.40
C ALA A 108 -20.32 13.14 -23.50
N LEU A 109 -20.10 13.96 -22.48
CA LEU A 109 -20.47 15.38 -22.48
C LEU A 109 -19.73 16.18 -23.56
N ALA A 110 -18.46 15.88 -23.81
CA ALA A 110 -17.71 16.51 -24.91
C ALA A 110 -18.30 16.16 -26.28
N ALA A 111 -18.73 14.92 -26.48
CA ALA A 111 -19.41 14.48 -27.71
C ALA A 111 -20.78 15.14 -27.88
N GLU A 112 -21.58 15.22 -26.81
CA GLU A 112 -22.88 15.91 -26.82
C GLU A 112 -22.72 17.40 -27.14
N ASN A 113 -21.77 18.09 -26.49
CA ASN A 113 -21.46 19.50 -26.77
C ASN A 113 -21.01 19.72 -28.22
N SER A 114 -20.21 18.80 -28.78
CA SER A 114 -19.80 18.86 -30.19
C SER A 114 -21.00 18.71 -31.14
N ALA A 115 -21.92 17.78 -30.83
CA ALA A 115 -23.15 17.60 -31.59
C ALA A 115 -24.08 18.81 -31.49
N LEU A 116 -24.21 19.42 -30.31
CA LEU A 116 -25.00 20.64 -30.10
C LEU A 116 -24.44 21.82 -30.89
N LYS A 117 -23.12 22.06 -30.81
CA LYS A 117 -22.45 23.12 -31.60
C LYS A 117 -22.64 22.92 -33.10
N LYS A 118 -22.59 21.66 -33.56
CA LYS A 118 -22.87 21.32 -34.96
C LYS A 118 -24.33 21.62 -35.32
N SER A 119 -25.28 21.22 -34.48
CA SER A 119 -26.71 21.49 -34.69
C SER A 119 -27.01 22.99 -34.71
N GLU A 120 -26.34 23.76 -33.86
CA GLU A 120 -26.46 25.23 -33.85
C GLU A 120 -25.94 25.84 -35.16
N ALA A 121 -24.80 25.36 -35.67
CA ALA A 121 -24.29 25.80 -36.96
C ALA A 121 -25.19 25.43 -38.14
N GLU A 122 -25.75 24.22 -38.15
CA GLU A 122 -26.73 23.81 -39.17
C GLU A 122 -28.01 24.65 -39.11
N PHE A 123 -28.48 24.98 -37.90
CA PHE A 123 -29.63 25.86 -37.71
C PHE A 123 -29.33 27.30 -38.16
N ASN A 124 -28.17 27.84 -37.81
CA ASN A 124 -27.76 29.17 -38.22
C ASN A 124 -27.67 29.27 -39.76
N GLU A 125 -27.08 28.27 -40.42
CA GLU A 125 -27.02 28.17 -41.88
C GLU A 125 -28.42 28.08 -42.51
N TYR A 126 -29.33 27.32 -41.90
CA TYR A 126 -30.72 27.26 -42.34
C TYR A 126 -31.37 28.65 -42.31
N CYS A 127 -31.27 29.36 -41.19
CA CYS A 127 -31.82 30.71 -41.04
C CYS A 127 -31.21 31.72 -42.02
N ARG A 128 -29.89 31.63 -42.27
CA ARG A 128 -29.21 32.47 -43.26
C ARG A 128 -29.86 32.35 -44.63
N ARG A 129 -30.02 31.12 -45.12
CA ARG A 129 -30.60 30.87 -46.45
C ARG A 129 -32.04 31.38 -46.57
N GLU A 130 -32.88 31.14 -45.55
CA GLU A 130 -34.27 31.60 -45.55
C GLU A 130 -34.38 33.14 -45.55
N CYS A 131 -33.46 33.83 -44.86
CA CYS A 131 -33.39 35.30 -44.89
C CYS A 131 -32.89 35.84 -46.23
N GLU A 132 -31.88 35.21 -46.83
CA GLU A 132 -31.36 35.58 -48.15
C GLU A 132 -32.43 35.42 -49.25
N ASP A 133 -33.25 34.37 -49.17
CA ASP A 133 -34.33 34.09 -50.13
C ASP A 133 -35.43 35.18 -50.14
N VAL A 134 -35.61 35.91 -49.03
CA VAL A 134 -36.54 37.05 -48.93
C VAL A 134 -35.86 38.41 -49.13
N GLY A 135 -34.55 38.43 -49.43
CA GLY A 135 -33.75 39.63 -49.68
C GLY A 135 -33.29 40.37 -48.41
N ASP A 136 -33.41 39.73 -47.24
CA ASP A 136 -32.90 40.24 -45.97
C ASP A 136 -31.48 39.73 -45.69
N THR A 137 -30.78 40.39 -44.76
CA THR A 137 -29.42 39.99 -44.33
C THR A 137 -29.49 39.32 -42.96
N TRP A 138 -28.98 38.10 -42.88
CA TRP A 138 -28.81 37.37 -41.61
C TRP A 138 -27.49 37.72 -40.94
N VAL A 139 -27.48 37.71 -39.61
CA VAL A 139 -26.27 37.87 -38.80
C VAL A 139 -26.07 36.59 -38.02
N ASP A 140 -24.90 35.97 -38.18
CA ASP A 140 -24.54 34.77 -37.44
C ASP A 140 -24.50 35.06 -35.94
N ASP A 141 -25.08 34.16 -35.15
CA ASP A 141 -25.10 34.21 -33.69
C ASP A 141 -24.91 32.78 -33.20
N PHE A 142 -23.91 32.60 -32.35
CA PHE A 142 -23.48 31.31 -31.82
C PHE A 142 -23.33 31.40 -30.30
N THR A 143 -23.72 30.34 -29.61
CA THR A 143 -23.61 30.28 -28.15
C THR A 143 -22.14 30.08 -27.76
N GLU A 144 -21.50 31.15 -27.30
CA GLU A 144 -20.19 31.07 -26.66
C GLU A 144 -20.29 30.75 -25.15
N THR A 145 -19.28 30.07 -24.61
CA THR A 145 -19.22 29.69 -23.19
C THR A 145 -17.94 30.18 -22.50
N PRO A 146 -17.63 31.49 -22.53
CA PRO A 146 -16.33 32.00 -22.06
C PRO A 146 -16.08 31.73 -20.58
N ALA A 147 -17.12 31.71 -19.74
CA ALA A 147 -17.00 31.38 -18.33
C ALA A 147 -16.56 29.91 -18.10
N THR A 148 -17.10 28.98 -18.90
CA THR A 148 -16.72 27.56 -18.86
C THR A 148 -15.29 27.37 -19.35
N ASP A 149 -14.91 28.04 -20.43
CA ASP A 149 -13.56 27.95 -20.99
C ASP A 149 -12.51 28.50 -20.01
N ALA A 150 -12.81 29.63 -19.36
CA ALA A 150 -11.97 30.20 -18.31
C ALA A 150 -11.81 29.24 -17.11
N PHE A 151 -12.92 28.65 -16.63
CA PHE A 151 -12.88 27.67 -15.55
C PHE A 151 -12.07 26.42 -15.91
N LEU A 152 -12.23 25.89 -17.13
CA LEU A 152 -11.46 24.73 -17.59
C LEU A 152 -9.96 25.05 -17.73
N ALA A 153 -9.63 26.26 -18.16
CA ALA A 153 -8.24 26.73 -18.21
C ALA A 153 -7.64 26.82 -16.80
N GLU A 154 -8.39 27.36 -15.83
CA GLU A 154 -7.99 27.46 -14.43
C GLU A 154 -7.77 26.07 -13.80
N VAL A 155 -8.73 25.15 -13.96
CA VAL A 155 -8.63 23.77 -13.44
C VAL A 155 -7.41 23.06 -14.02
N ARG A 156 -7.17 23.19 -15.34
CA ARG A 156 -5.98 22.59 -15.98
C ARG A 156 -4.69 23.20 -15.43
N ALA A 157 -4.64 24.50 -15.20
CA ALA A 157 -3.48 25.17 -14.61
C ALA A 157 -3.22 24.67 -13.17
N SER A 158 -4.26 24.56 -12.33
CA SER A 158 -4.14 24.01 -10.97
C SER A 158 -3.64 22.57 -10.99
N ALA A 159 -4.26 21.70 -11.80
CA ALA A 159 -3.89 20.28 -11.88
C ALA A 159 -2.42 20.09 -12.30
N ARG A 160 -1.93 20.89 -13.26
CA ARG A 160 -0.51 20.86 -13.67
C ARG A 160 0.42 21.29 -12.53
N ASN A 161 0.09 22.37 -11.83
CA ASN A 161 0.87 22.86 -10.69
C ASN A 161 0.93 21.83 -9.55
N GLU A 162 -0.18 21.16 -9.26
CA GLU A 162 -0.28 20.07 -8.28
C GLU A 162 0.55 18.86 -8.70
N GLY A 163 0.47 18.43 -9.97
CA GLY A 163 1.29 17.34 -10.51
C GLY A 163 2.79 17.60 -10.39
N ILE A 164 3.23 18.84 -10.69
CA ILE A 164 4.63 19.26 -10.53
C ILE A 164 5.07 19.21 -9.06
N ASN A 165 4.24 19.75 -8.16
CA ASN A 165 4.50 19.69 -6.72
C ASN A 165 4.64 18.25 -6.22
N TYR A 166 3.75 17.38 -6.67
CA TYR A 166 3.74 15.98 -6.30
C TYR A 166 5.02 15.28 -6.76
N ALA A 167 5.43 15.47 -8.03
CA ALA A 167 6.67 14.89 -8.57
C ALA A 167 7.91 15.36 -7.80
N ALA A 168 8.05 16.66 -7.56
CA ALA A 168 9.15 17.23 -6.77
C ALA A 168 9.16 16.68 -5.33
N SER A 169 7.99 16.56 -4.70
CA SER A 169 7.85 16.02 -3.35
C SER A 169 8.24 14.54 -3.28
N ARG A 170 7.88 13.73 -4.28
CA ARG A 170 8.26 12.32 -4.36
C ARG A 170 9.77 12.15 -4.54
N LEU A 171 10.40 12.99 -5.37
CA LEU A 171 11.86 13.00 -5.53
C LEU A 171 12.57 13.33 -4.21
N ALA A 172 12.14 14.39 -3.53
CA ALA A 172 12.71 14.80 -2.24
C ALA A 172 12.52 13.71 -1.17
N ALA A 173 11.35 13.08 -1.11
CA ALA A 173 11.09 11.97 -0.20
C ALA A 173 11.98 10.75 -0.51
N ALA A 174 12.15 10.40 -1.79
CA ALA A 174 13.01 9.30 -2.20
C ALA A 174 14.46 9.51 -1.72
N PHE A 175 14.98 10.74 -1.83
CA PHE A 175 16.28 11.10 -1.28
C PHE A 175 16.34 10.99 0.25
N ASN A 176 15.39 11.59 0.97
CA ASN A 176 15.37 11.58 2.44
C ASN A 176 15.27 10.17 3.05
N HIS A 177 14.65 9.23 2.33
CA HIS A 177 14.55 7.84 2.75
C HIS A 177 15.69 6.94 2.24
N GLY A 178 16.70 7.52 1.58
CA GLY A 178 17.90 6.79 1.14
C GLY A 178 17.73 5.95 -0.12
N PHE A 179 16.68 6.17 -0.92
CA PHE A 179 16.51 5.49 -2.21
C PHE A 179 17.40 6.07 -3.31
N LEU A 180 17.95 7.27 -3.10
CA LEU A 180 18.85 7.95 -4.05
C LEU A 180 20.21 8.19 -3.39
N ASP A 181 21.25 7.55 -3.93
CA ASP A 181 22.63 7.75 -3.51
C ASP A 181 23.29 8.83 -4.39
N LYS A 182 22.87 10.08 -4.17
CA LYS A 182 23.33 11.27 -4.88
C LYS A 182 23.62 12.41 -3.90
N PRO A 183 24.53 13.34 -4.24
CA PRO A 183 24.78 14.48 -3.37
C PRO A 183 23.54 15.38 -3.30
N VAL A 184 23.32 16.01 -2.14
CA VAL A 184 22.19 16.92 -1.89
C VAL A 184 22.08 18.01 -2.97
N SER A 185 23.22 18.51 -3.48
CA SER A 185 23.25 19.53 -4.52
C SER A 185 22.59 19.07 -5.82
N GLU A 186 22.88 17.84 -6.28
CA GLU A 186 22.27 17.31 -7.51
C GLU A 186 20.76 17.11 -7.34
N VAL A 187 20.33 16.55 -6.19
CA VAL A 187 18.91 16.35 -5.91
C VAL A 187 18.18 17.69 -5.78
N LEU A 188 18.81 18.69 -5.17
CA LEU A 188 18.27 20.05 -5.07
C LEU A 188 18.08 20.68 -6.45
N ASP A 189 19.09 20.56 -7.33
CA ASP A 189 19.03 21.13 -8.67
C ASP A 189 17.92 20.47 -9.51
N VAL A 190 17.79 19.14 -9.47
CA VAL A 190 16.69 18.43 -10.16
C VAL A 190 15.34 18.79 -9.55
N THR A 191 15.24 18.88 -8.22
CA THR A 191 13.98 19.27 -7.55
C THR A 191 13.57 20.69 -7.95
N ARG A 192 14.52 21.63 -8.01
CA ARG A 192 14.29 22.99 -8.48
C ARG A 192 13.89 23.03 -9.95
N MET A 193 14.56 22.25 -10.80
CA MET A 193 14.23 22.12 -12.22
C MET A 193 12.79 21.61 -12.43
N ILE A 194 12.33 20.66 -11.61
CA ILE A 194 10.93 20.20 -11.66
C ILE A 194 9.99 21.33 -11.24
N LEU A 195 10.30 22.05 -10.16
CA LEU A 195 9.45 23.14 -9.67
C LEU A 195 9.40 24.36 -10.61
N SER A 196 10.49 24.67 -11.32
CA SER A 196 10.55 25.78 -12.28
C SER A 196 9.64 25.54 -13.50
N ALA A 197 9.28 24.28 -13.79
CA ALA A 197 8.32 23.95 -14.84
C ALA A 197 6.94 24.63 -14.66
N LYS A 198 6.60 25.11 -13.45
CA LYS A 198 5.40 25.93 -13.23
C LYS A 198 5.50 27.31 -13.89
N GLU A 199 6.67 27.92 -13.80
CA GLU A 199 6.94 29.22 -14.44
C GLU A 199 6.97 29.04 -15.95
N ASP A 200 7.55 27.94 -16.44
CA ASP A 200 7.54 27.60 -17.87
C ASP A 200 6.09 27.44 -18.38
N LEU A 201 5.24 26.67 -17.68
CA LEU A 201 3.83 26.48 -18.04
C LEU A 201 2.95 27.74 -17.92
N ALA A 202 3.36 28.72 -17.13
CA ALA A 202 2.65 29.98 -16.99
C ALA A 202 3.02 30.99 -18.09
N ASN A 203 4.23 30.88 -18.65
CA ASN A 203 4.79 31.86 -19.58
C ASN A 203 4.85 31.37 -21.03
N ASP A 204 4.91 30.05 -21.26
CA ASP A 204 4.91 29.46 -22.60
C ASP A 204 3.50 29.01 -23.02
N PRO A 205 3.21 28.95 -24.33
CA PRO A 205 2.03 28.25 -24.82
C PRO A 205 2.03 26.83 -24.23
N PRO A 206 0.87 26.31 -23.78
CA PRO A 206 0.82 24.97 -23.26
C PRO A 206 1.49 24.02 -24.27
N PRO A 207 2.40 23.13 -23.84
CA PRO A 207 2.99 22.17 -24.74
C PRO A 207 1.88 21.46 -25.49
N ALA A 208 2.12 21.09 -26.75
CA ALA A 208 1.20 20.22 -27.47
C ALA A 208 0.84 19.02 -26.58
N ASP A 209 -0.38 18.48 -26.69
CA ASP A 209 -0.92 17.46 -25.76
C ASP A 209 0.03 16.25 -25.53
N ASN A 210 1.01 16.05 -26.42
CA ASN A 210 2.06 15.03 -26.35
C ASN A 210 3.16 15.26 -25.29
N GLY A 211 3.29 16.44 -24.67
CA GLY A 211 4.33 16.72 -23.68
C GLY A 211 4.02 16.23 -22.26
N LEU A 212 2.76 15.90 -21.99
CA LEU A 212 2.25 15.49 -20.67
C LEU A 212 1.74 14.04 -20.66
N SER A 213 1.87 13.32 -21.77
CA SER A 213 1.34 11.96 -21.94
C SER A 213 1.99 10.93 -21.02
N GLY A 214 3.18 11.24 -20.47
CA GLY A 214 3.97 10.28 -19.70
C GLY A 214 4.73 9.27 -20.56
N GLU A 215 4.56 9.27 -21.89
CA GLU A 215 5.18 8.30 -22.82
C GLU A 215 6.70 8.19 -22.63
N TYR A 216 7.39 9.31 -22.38
CA TYR A 216 8.82 9.30 -22.10
C TYR A 216 9.15 8.51 -20.81
N ALA A 217 8.37 8.74 -19.75
CA ALA A 217 8.56 8.06 -18.47
C ALA A 217 8.21 6.56 -18.57
N GLU A 218 7.13 6.21 -19.28
CA GLU A 218 6.73 4.83 -19.53
C GLU A 218 7.80 4.07 -20.32
N LYS A 219 8.31 4.68 -21.40
CA LYS A 219 9.41 4.11 -22.18
C LYS A 219 10.69 3.94 -21.35
N ALA A 220 11.02 4.92 -20.51
CA ALA A 220 12.17 4.82 -19.62
C ALA A 220 12.03 3.65 -18.63
N ILE A 221 10.83 3.42 -18.09
CA ILE A 221 10.54 2.28 -17.22
C ILE A 221 10.77 0.95 -17.96
N GLU A 222 10.29 0.82 -19.20
CA GLU A 222 10.51 -0.38 -20.02
C GLU A 222 12.00 -0.64 -20.24
N GLU A 223 12.75 0.41 -20.64
CA GLU A 223 14.19 0.33 -20.87
C GLU A 223 14.97 -0.06 -19.61
N TRP A 224 14.63 0.50 -18.45
CA TRP A 224 15.28 0.16 -17.18
C TRP A 224 14.94 -1.26 -16.73
N ALA A 225 13.70 -1.70 -16.90
CA ALA A 225 13.29 -3.07 -16.60
C ALA A 225 14.06 -4.10 -17.45
N ASP A 226 14.32 -3.79 -18.71
CA ASP A 226 15.16 -4.60 -19.60
C ASP A 226 16.62 -4.66 -19.14
N GLN A 227 17.19 -3.53 -18.71
CA GLN A 227 18.56 -3.50 -18.19
C GLN A 227 18.72 -4.37 -16.94
N ILE A 228 17.76 -4.29 -16.02
CA ILE A 228 17.75 -5.12 -14.80
C ILE A 228 17.66 -6.61 -15.17
N ARG A 229 16.76 -6.99 -16.10
CA ARG A 229 16.63 -8.39 -16.55
C ARG A 229 17.92 -8.94 -17.16
N LYS A 230 18.66 -8.12 -17.91
CA LYS A 230 19.95 -8.51 -18.52
C LYS A 230 21.08 -8.58 -17.48
N GLY A 231 21.07 -7.71 -16.48
CA GLY A 231 22.08 -7.67 -15.41
C GLY A 231 21.98 -8.81 -14.38
N VAL A 232 20.79 -9.42 -14.21
CA VAL A 232 20.55 -10.57 -13.30
C VAL A 232 21.07 -11.91 -13.87
N GLN A 233 21.45 -11.96 -15.15
CA GLN A 233 21.98 -13.16 -15.80
C GLN A 233 23.53 -13.27 -15.82
N SER A 234 24.26 -12.41 -15.10
CA SER A 234 25.73 -12.44 -15.03
C SER A 234 26.28 -12.92 -13.69
#